data_AF-A0A1F5YIK9-F1
#
_entry.id   AF-A0A1F5YIK9-F1
#
_cell.length_a   1.000
_cell.length_b   1.000
_cell.length_c   1.000
_cell.angle_alpha   90.00
_cell.angle_beta   90.00
_cell.angle_gamma   90.00
#
_symmetry.space_group_name_H-M   'P 1'
#
loop_
_entity.id
_entity.type
_entity.pdbx_description
1 polymer ?
#
loop_
_entity_poly.entity_id
_entity_poly.type
_entity_poly.pdbx_seq_one_letter_code
_entity_poly.pdbx_strand_id
1 'polypeptide(L)'
;MAKYDIESDRLSTYKQSFHGVAQGLGSENAANCASCHGYHDVYAPSDPRSMVNPQNMLETCGKCHPKATANFLAGKIHVNPEQKSAGAIYYLRKSLVWLVYATVAFLVFWVGIDLSRRWRKREKTK
;
A
#
# COMPACT_ATOMS: atom_id res chain seq x y z
N MET A 1 -16.53 14.19 -6.05
CA MET A 1 -15.32 14.75 -5.39
C MET A 1 -14.42 15.57 -6.34
N ALA A 2 -14.51 15.40 -7.68
CA ALA A 2 -13.73 16.17 -8.66
C ALA A 2 -13.86 17.71 -8.56
N LYS A 3 -15.00 18.22 -8.04
CA LYS A 3 -15.22 19.66 -7.81
C LYS A 3 -14.30 20.25 -6.72
N TYR A 4 -13.79 19.44 -5.80
CA TYR A 4 -13.01 19.88 -4.64
C TYR A 4 -11.61 19.25 -4.57
N ASP A 5 -11.18 18.55 -5.63
CA ASP A 5 -9.89 17.84 -5.71
C ASP A 5 -9.63 16.85 -4.54
N ILE A 6 -10.70 16.34 -3.92
CA ILE A 6 -10.58 15.34 -2.85
C ILE A 6 -10.49 13.97 -3.51
N GLU A 7 -9.31 13.36 -3.44
CA GLU A 7 -9.08 11.99 -3.89
C GLU A 7 -9.94 11.02 -3.06
N SER A 8 -10.78 10.21 -3.72
CA SER A 8 -11.74 9.33 -3.04
C SER A 8 -11.12 8.09 -2.41
N ASP A 9 -9.82 7.89 -2.59
CA ASP A 9 -9.06 6.70 -2.17
C ASP A 9 -8.22 6.93 -0.90
N ARG A 10 -8.38 8.06 -0.20
CA ARG A 10 -7.68 8.33 1.07
C ARG A 10 -7.94 7.24 2.12
N LEU A 11 -9.18 6.75 2.22
CA LEU A 11 -9.53 5.67 3.15
C LEU A 11 -8.88 4.33 2.76
N SER A 12 -8.92 3.96 1.48
CA SER A 12 -8.36 2.68 1.03
C SER A 12 -6.84 2.66 1.13
N THR A 13 -6.18 3.76 0.75
CA THR A 13 -4.72 3.90 0.88
C THR A 13 -4.28 3.89 2.34
N TYR A 14 -5.01 4.56 3.25
CA TYR A 14 -4.73 4.46 4.68
C TYR A 14 -4.87 3.03 5.19
N LYS A 15 -5.96 2.32 4.86
CA LYS A 15 -6.17 0.93 5.27
C LYS A 15 -5.06 -0.02 4.81
N GLN A 16 -4.43 0.28 3.68
CA GLN A 16 -3.30 -0.48 3.14
C GLN A 16 -1.94 -0.07 3.74
N SER A 17 -1.87 1.03 4.50
CA SER A 17 -0.66 1.44 5.20
C SER A 17 -0.40 0.57 6.44
N PHE A 18 0.83 0.59 6.95
CA PHE A 18 1.18 -0.15 8.18
C PHE A 18 0.30 0.22 9.37
N HIS A 19 -0.03 1.50 9.55
CA HIS A 19 -0.93 1.94 10.62
C HIS A 19 -2.36 1.42 10.42
N GLY A 20 -2.89 1.51 9.21
CA GLY A 20 -4.24 1.01 8.89
C GLY A 20 -4.35 -0.51 9.05
N VAL A 21 -3.34 -1.27 8.62
CA VAL A 21 -3.27 -2.72 8.83
C VAL A 21 -3.18 -3.04 10.33
N ALA A 22 -2.30 -2.37 11.08
CA ALA A 22 -2.17 -2.60 12.52
C ALA A 22 -3.47 -2.30 13.28
N GLN A 23 -4.15 -1.21 12.92
CA GLN A 23 -5.45 -0.86 13.49
C GLN A 23 -6.53 -1.90 13.10
N GLY A 24 -6.53 -2.37 11.85
CA GLY A 24 -7.42 -3.44 11.39
C GLY A 24 -7.20 -4.77 12.13
N LEU A 25 -6.00 -4.98 12.67
CA LEU A 25 -5.64 -6.11 13.53
C LEU A 25 -5.89 -5.85 15.02
N GLY A 26 -6.54 -4.74 15.39
CA GLY A 26 -6.92 -4.42 16.76
C GLY A 26 -5.90 -3.60 17.56
N SER A 27 -4.86 -3.05 16.92
CA SER A 27 -3.93 -2.16 17.62
C SER A 27 -4.59 -0.83 17.96
N GLU A 28 -4.69 -0.53 19.26
CA GLU A 28 -5.14 0.76 19.78
C GLU A 28 -4.05 1.84 19.71
N ASN A 29 -2.78 1.42 19.57
CA ASN A 29 -1.63 2.31 19.53
C ASN A 29 -1.27 2.79 18.11
N ALA A 30 -1.90 2.22 17.08
CA ALA A 30 -1.65 2.63 15.70
C ALA A 30 -2.25 4.01 15.42
N ALA A 31 -1.50 4.87 14.74
CA ALA A 31 -1.98 6.20 14.40
C ALA A 31 -3.20 6.13 13.48
N ASN A 32 -4.24 6.88 13.83
CA ASN A 32 -5.48 6.97 13.06
C ASN A 32 -5.55 8.27 12.25
N CYS A 33 -6.69 8.52 11.59
CA CYS A 33 -6.90 9.72 10.78
C CYS A 33 -6.63 11.01 11.59
N ALA A 34 -7.16 11.09 12.81
CA ALA A 34 -7.04 12.25 13.68
C ALA A 34 -5.64 12.39 14.29
N SER A 35 -4.90 11.29 14.46
CA SER A 35 -3.50 11.34 14.91
C SER A 35 -2.61 12.15 13.95
N CYS A 36 -2.96 12.17 12.66
CA CYS A 36 -2.24 12.95 11.65
C CYS A 36 -2.93 14.29 11.32
N HIS A 37 -4.26 14.33 11.21
CA HIS A 37 -5.00 15.49 10.72
C HIS A 37 -5.63 16.38 11.81
N GLY A 38 -5.69 15.92 13.06
CA GLY A 38 -6.42 16.57 14.15
C GLY A 38 -7.88 16.13 14.26
N TYR A 39 -8.60 16.70 15.23
CA TYR A 39 -9.99 16.36 15.54
C TYR A 39 -10.96 17.43 15.04
N HIS A 40 -10.93 18.61 15.66
CA HIS A 40 -11.72 19.78 15.25
C HIS A 40 -10.89 20.83 14.49
N ASP A 41 -9.58 20.61 14.40
CA ASP A 41 -8.60 21.57 13.90
C ASP A 41 -7.99 21.05 12.58
N VAL A 42 -8.84 20.53 11.70
CA VAL A 42 -8.42 19.91 10.44
C VAL A 42 -8.15 20.99 9.40
N TYR A 43 -6.88 21.41 9.33
CA TYR A 43 -6.42 22.40 8.35
C TYR A 43 -5.91 21.74 7.06
N ALA A 44 -6.00 22.48 5.95
CA ALA A 44 -5.43 22.07 4.67
C ALA A 44 -3.92 21.80 4.79
N PRO A 45 -3.33 20.86 4.03
CA PRO A 45 -1.90 20.53 4.16
C PRO A 45 -0.92 21.69 3.90
N SER A 46 -1.37 22.74 3.18
CA SER A 46 -0.60 23.95 2.95
C SER A 46 -0.65 24.97 4.10
N ASP A 47 -1.60 24.83 5.05
CA ASP A 47 -1.71 25.73 6.19
C ASP A 47 -0.57 25.44 7.18
N PRO A 48 0.18 26.45 7.66
CA PRO A 48 1.24 26.27 8.66
C PRO A 48 0.78 25.66 9.99
N ARG A 49 -0.51 25.73 10.32
CA ARG A 49 -1.09 25.10 11.52
C ARG A 49 -1.43 23.63 11.31
N SER A 50 -1.43 23.14 10.07
CA SER A 50 -1.78 21.75 9.78
C SER A 50 -0.72 20.80 10.29
N MET A 51 -1.14 19.75 11.00
CA MET A 51 -0.24 18.70 11.49
C MET A 51 0.40 17.89 10.34
N VAL A 52 -0.22 17.87 9.16
CA VAL A 52 0.32 17.22 7.94
C VAL A 52 1.06 18.21 7.04
N ASN A 53 1.28 19.44 7.48
CA ASN A 53 2.13 20.38 6.78
C ASN A 53 3.57 19.82 6.71
N PRO A 54 4.28 19.91 5.56
CA PRO A 54 5.66 19.43 5.43
C PRO A 54 6.63 19.93 6.50
N GLN A 55 6.44 21.13 7.02
CA GLN A 55 7.25 21.69 8.11
C GLN A 55 6.94 21.05 9.48
N ASN A 56 5.70 20.59 9.71
CA ASN A 56 5.25 20.04 10.98
C ASN A 56 5.30 18.50 11.03
N MET A 57 5.38 17.84 9.87
CA MET A 57 5.31 16.38 9.77
C MET A 57 6.35 15.66 10.64
N LEU A 58 7.55 16.22 10.79
CA LEU A 58 8.58 15.62 11.64
C LEU A 58 8.15 15.56 13.11
N GLU A 59 7.53 16.64 13.61
CA GLU A 59 6.99 16.71 14.95
C GLU A 59 5.78 15.78 15.11
N THR A 60 4.86 15.78 14.14
CA THR A 60 3.68 14.91 14.13
C THR A 60 4.07 13.43 14.21
N CYS A 61 4.99 12.97 13.36
CA CYS A 61 5.50 11.61 13.40
C CYS A 61 6.34 11.34 14.66
N GLY A 62 7.07 12.36 15.14
CA GLY A 62 7.95 12.30 16.30
C GLY A 62 7.24 11.97 17.61
N LYS A 63 5.93 12.24 17.70
CA LYS A 63 5.09 11.85 18.86
C LYS A 63 5.18 10.36 19.18
N CYS A 64 5.34 9.51 18.16
CA CYS A 64 5.49 8.05 18.32
C CYS A 64 6.84 7.53 17.80
N HIS A 65 7.46 8.22 16.84
CA HIS A 65 8.75 7.85 16.24
C HIS A 65 9.85 8.85 16.63
N PRO A 66 10.41 8.79 17.85
CA PRO A 66 11.35 9.81 18.36
C PRO A 66 12.68 9.89 17.60
N LYS A 67 12.99 8.88 16.77
CA LYS A 67 14.18 8.84 15.91
C LYS A 67 13.86 9.10 14.44
N ALA A 68 12.66 9.59 14.13
CA ALA A 68 12.31 10.00 12.78
C ALA A 68 13.25 11.12 12.32
N THR A 69 13.70 11.04 11.06
CA THR A 69 14.56 12.04 10.41
C THR A 69 13.84 12.60 9.20
N ALA A 70 14.40 13.64 8.55
CA ALA A 70 13.81 14.17 7.32
C ALA A 70 13.60 13.09 6.22
N ASN A 71 14.52 12.11 6.13
CA ASN A 71 14.40 11.00 5.18
C ASN A 71 13.23 10.06 5.50
N PHE A 72 12.81 9.97 6.77
CA PHE A 72 11.63 9.20 7.16
C PHE A 72 10.36 9.74 6.51
N LEU A 73 10.29 11.06 6.29
CA LEU A 73 9.15 11.74 5.68
C LEU A 73 9.08 11.61 4.15
N ALA A 74 10.09 11.01 3.51
CA ALA A 74 10.08 10.78 2.07
C ALA A 74 8.95 9.84 1.64
N GLY A 75 8.47 8.99 2.56
CA GLY A 75 7.34 8.11 2.34
C GLY A 75 6.00 8.84 2.37
N LYS A 76 5.30 8.89 1.24
CA LYS A 76 3.91 9.37 1.18
C LYS A 76 2.95 8.28 1.67
N ILE A 77 2.05 8.62 2.59
CA ILE A 77 1.13 7.65 3.22
C ILE A 77 -0.11 7.36 2.36
N HIS A 78 -0.64 8.38 1.67
CA HIS A 78 -1.77 8.22 0.75
C HIS A 78 -1.28 8.06 -0.69
N VAL A 79 -0.68 6.92 -1.01
CA VAL A 79 -0.27 6.58 -2.37
C VAL A 79 -1.03 5.36 -2.84
N ASN A 80 -1.72 5.51 -3.97
CA ASN A 80 -2.35 4.39 -4.64
C ASN A 80 -1.41 3.81 -5.71
N PRO A 81 -0.81 2.62 -5.49
CA PRO A 81 0.16 2.05 -6.42
C PRO A 81 -0.47 1.55 -7.73
N GLU A 82 -1.81 1.56 -7.85
CA GLU A 82 -2.52 1.21 -9.08
C GLU A 82 -2.68 2.43 -10.01
N GLN A 83 -2.51 3.64 -9.48
CA GLN A 83 -2.58 4.87 -10.25
C GLN A 83 -1.21 5.23 -10.83
N LYS A 84 -1.18 5.68 -12.09
CA LYS A 84 0.07 6.11 -12.76
C LYS A 84 0.74 7.31 -12.08
N SER A 85 -0.01 8.11 -11.32
CA SER A 85 0.48 9.23 -10.51
C SER A 85 1.48 8.78 -9.43
N ALA A 86 1.46 7.51 -9.02
CA ALA A 86 2.42 6.93 -8.08
C ALA A 86 3.84 6.77 -8.66
N GLY A 87 4.03 7.04 -9.97
CA GLY A 87 5.35 7.09 -10.59
C GLY A 87 6.05 5.73 -10.62
N ALA A 88 7.27 5.66 -10.07
CA ALA A 88 8.08 4.44 -10.11
C ALA A 88 7.42 3.24 -9.42
N ILE A 89 6.65 3.48 -8.34
CA ILE A 89 5.96 2.43 -7.58
C ILE A 89 4.93 1.69 -8.46
N TYR A 90 4.25 2.40 -9.35
CA TYR A 90 3.29 1.81 -10.29
C TYR A 90 3.96 0.75 -11.18
N TYR A 91 5.10 1.10 -11.79
CA TYR A 91 5.82 0.20 -12.68
C TYR A 91 6.42 -0.99 -11.94
N LEU A 92 6.97 -0.75 -10.74
CA LEU A 92 7.52 -1.80 -9.90
C LEU A 92 6.45 -2.81 -9.47
N ARG A 93 5.30 -2.35 -8.95
CA ARG A 93 4.19 -3.26 -8.60
C ARG A 93 3.75 -4.05 -9.82
N LYS A 94 3.57 -3.37 -10.96
CA LYS A 94 3.09 -4.00 -12.18
C LYS A 94 4.07 -5.08 -12.68
N SER A 95 5.38 -4.81 -12.69
CA SER A 95 6.38 -5.78 -13.13
C SER A 95 6.44 -7.00 -12.21
N LEU A 96 6.41 -6.80 -10.89
CA LEU A 96 6.40 -7.89 -9.92
C LEU A 96 5.15 -8.75 -10.04
N VAL A 97 3.97 -8.14 -10.21
CA VAL A 97 2.71 -8.88 -10.38
C VAL A 97 2.72 -9.70 -11.67
N TRP A 98 3.21 -9.14 -12.79
CA TRP A 98 3.36 -9.89 -14.03
C TRP A 98 4.35 -11.05 -13.92
N LEU A 99 5.45 -10.86 -13.19
CA LEU A 99 6.42 -11.91 -12.91
C LEU A 99 5.78 -13.07 -12.11
N VAL A 100 4.97 -12.75 -11.10
CA VAL A 100 4.23 -13.76 -10.33
C VAL A 100 3.26 -14.53 -11.24
N TYR A 101 2.49 -13.84 -12.09
CA TYR A 101 1.59 -14.53 -13.02
C TYR A 101 2.34 -15.43 -14.00
N ALA A 102 3.47 -14.96 -14.55
CA ALA A 102 4.27 -15.75 -15.47
C ALA A 102 4.83 -17.03 -14.82
N THR A 103 5.36 -16.91 -13.59
CA THR A 103 5.91 -18.05 -12.84
C THR A 103 4.83 -19.06 -12.45
N VAL A 104 3.67 -18.60 -11.99
CA VAL A 104 2.54 -19.47 -11.66
C VAL A 104 1.98 -20.16 -12.92
N ALA A 105 1.82 -19.44 -14.03
CA ALA A 105 1.34 -20.01 -15.29
C ALA A 105 2.31 -21.09 -15.82
N PHE A 106 3.61 -20.83 -15.75
CA PHE A 106 4.63 -21.81 -16.11
C PHE A 106 4.55 -23.07 -15.24
N LEU A 107 4.41 -22.91 -13.92
CA LEU A 107 4.28 -24.04 -13.00
C LEU A 107 3.04 -24.89 -13.31
N VAL A 108 1.88 -24.24 -13.50
CA VAL A 108 0.62 -24.92 -13.83
C VAL A 108 0.74 -25.67 -15.15
N PHE A 109 1.33 -25.04 -16.17
CA PHE A 109 1.58 -25.68 -17.46
C PHE A 109 2.49 -26.91 -17.33
N TRP A 110 3.59 -26.80 -16.58
CA TRP A 110 4.54 -27.88 -16.38
C TRP A 110 3.92 -29.07 -15.63
N VAL A 111 3.19 -28.82 -14.54
CA VAL A 111 2.46 -29.85 -13.79
C VAL A 111 1.37 -30.48 -14.65
N GLY A 112 0.64 -29.70 -15.43
CA GLY A 112 -0.38 -30.21 -16.35
C GLY A 112 0.20 -31.17 -17.38
N ILE A 113 1.36 -30.86 -17.95
CA ILE A 113 2.07 -31.77 -18.86
C ILE A 113 2.47 -33.05 -18.14
N ASP A 114 3.07 -32.98 -16.94
CA ASP A 114 3.50 -34.17 -16.20
C ASP A 114 2.30 -35.09 -15.87
N LEU A 115 1.21 -34.53 -15.37
CA LEU A 115 -0.02 -35.27 -15.09
C LEU A 115 -0.59 -35.93 -16.36
N SER A 116 -0.62 -35.21 -17.49
CA SER A 116 -1.07 -35.78 -18.78
C SER A 116 -0.19 -36.95 -19.25
N ARG A 117 1.12 -36.92 -18.97
CA ARG A 117 2.06 -37.98 -19.32
C ARG A 117 1.86 -39.20 -18.42
N ARG A 118 1.65 -38.98 -17.12
CA ARG A 118 1.35 -40.05 -16.16
C ARG A 118 0.01 -40.74 -16.44
N TRP A 119 -1.02 -39.96 -16.79
CA TRP A 119 -2.33 -40.52 -17.11
C TRP A 119 -2.28 -41.39 -18.37
N ARG A 120 -1.66 -40.91 -19.45
CA ARG A 120 -1.45 -41.71 -20.67
C ARG A 120 -0.63 -42.98 -20.45
N LYS A 121 0.36 -42.99 -19.54
CA LYS A 121 1.08 -44.22 -19.18
C LYS A 121 0.18 -45.21 -18.45
N ARG A 122 -0.65 -44.76 -17.50
CA ARG A 122 -1.61 -45.63 -16.79
C ARG A 122 -2.60 -46.30 -17.73
N GLU A 123 -3.11 -45.58 -18.72
CA GLU A 123 -4.02 -46.15 -19.73
C GLU A 123 -3.35 -47.22 -20.60
N LYS A 124 -2.07 -47.09 -20.92
CA LYS A 124 -1.31 -48.09 -21.70
C LYS A 124 -0.88 -49.33 -20.90
N THR A 125 -0.95 -49.29 -19.57
CA THR A 125 -0.52 -50.40 -18.69
C THR A 125 -1.71 -51.22 -18.16
N LYS A 126 -2.93 -50.79 -18.46
CA LYS A 126 -4.16 -51.60 -18.33
C LYS A 126 -4.40 -52.36 -19.63
#